data_AF-A0A1I4BWU1-F1
#
_entry.id   AF-A0A1I4BWU1-F1
#
_cell.length_a   1.000
_cell.length_b   1.000
_cell.length_c   1.000
_cell.angle_alpha   90.00
_cell.angle_beta   90.00
_cell.angle_gamma   90.00
#
_symmetry.space_group_name_H-M   'P 1'
#
loop_
_entity.id
_entity.type
_entity.pdbx_description
1 polymer ?
#
loop_
_entity_poly.entity_id
_entity_poly.type
_entity_poly.pdbx_seq_one_letter_code
_entity_poly.pdbx_strand_id
1 'polypeptide(L)'
;MNNSLLDKYCIDTIGFAVSKIGVIKKVTNRTIHVDWGHKVMIYINKDFRWIPLTKEELEKKYKKNKFTEDMLRRAAALGLVIQ
;
A
#
# COMPACT_ATOMS: atom_id res chain seq x y z
N MET A 1 -13.70 -6.03 15.85
CA MET A 1 -12.71 -6.36 14.81
C MET A 1 -11.95 -5.09 14.47
N ASN A 2 -10.61 -5.10 14.47
CA ASN A 2 -9.80 -3.93 14.07
C ASN A 2 -9.93 -3.71 12.56
N ASN A 3 -11.03 -3.08 12.15
CA ASN A 3 -11.32 -2.69 10.78
C ASN A 3 -10.56 -1.43 10.35
N SER A 4 -9.74 -0.86 11.24
CA SER A 4 -8.96 0.36 11.02
C SER A 4 -7.86 0.24 9.97
N LEU A 5 -7.63 -0.96 9.46
CA LEU A 5 -6.65 -1.26 8.41
C LEU A 5 -7.27 -1.37 7.02
N LEU A 6 -8.59 -1.56 6.94
CA LEU A 6 -9.26 -1.73 5.65
C LEU A 6 -9.09 -0.46 4.80
N ASP A 7 -8.89 -0.64 3.50
CA ASP A 7 -8.69 0.41 2.50
C ASP A 7 -7.45 1.31 2.71
N LYS A 8 -6.61 0.99 3.70
CA LYS A 8 -5.28 1.60 3.83
C LYS A 8 -4.29 1.03 2.83
N TYR A 9 -3.24 1.79 2.58
CA TYR A 9 -2.18 1.48 1.64
C TYR A 9 -0.95 0.92 2.33
N CYS A 10 -0.21 0.07 1.63
CA CYS A 10 1.09 -0.43 2.03
C CYS A 10 2.09 -0.14 0.93
N ILE A 11 3.29 0.31 1.32
CA ILE A 11 4.35 0.61 0.37
C ILE A 11 5.51 -0.35 0.59
N ASP A 12 5.98 -0.94 -0.49
CA ASP A 12 7.27 -1.64 -0.51
C ASP A 12 8.29 -0.74 -1.20
N THR A 13 9.46 -0.58 -0.60
CA THR A 13 10.53 0.29 -1.09
C THR A 13 11.81 -0.51 -1.30
N ILE A 14 12.51 -0.24 -2.39
CA ILE A 14 13.87 -0.72 -2.61
C ILE A 14 14.80 0.49 -2.55
N GLY A 15 15.61 0.57 -1.49
CA GLY A 15 16.37 1.78 -1.18
C GLY A 15 15.44 2.97 -0.95
N PHE A 16 15.57 4.01 -1.78
CA PHE A 16 14.75 5.23 -1.68
C PHE A 16 13.53 5.24 -2.62
N ALA A 17 13.41 4.25 -3.51
CA ALA A 17 12.37 4.18 -4.52
C ALA A 17 11.19 3.32 -4.07
N VAL A 18 9.98 3.76 -4.43
CA VAL A 18 8.76 2.97 -4.28
C VAL A 18 8.76 1.88 -5.34
N SER A 19 8.76 0.62 -4.89
CA SER A 19 8.78 -0.55 -5.76
C SER A 19 7.38 -1.15 -5.95
N LYS A 20 6.53 -1.11 -4.91
CA LYS A 20 5.15 -1.61 -4.99
C LYS A 20 4.20 -0.78 -4.12
N ILE A 21 2.96 -0.70 -4.57
CA ILE A 21 1.84 -0.06 -3.86
C ILE A 21 0.74 -1.11 -3.68
N GLY A 22 0.50 -1.47 -2.42
CA GLY A 22 -0.51 -2.41 -1.99
C GLY A 22 -1.71 -1.69 -1.38
N VAL A 23 -2.90 -2.25 -1.51
CA VAL A 23 -4.10 -1.80 -0.80
C VAL A 23 -4.70 -2.95 0.00
N ILE A 24 -5.05 -2.69 1.26
CA ILE A 24 -5.64 -3.70 2.14
C ILE A 24 -7.11 -3.87 1.77
N LYS A 25 -7.46 -5.02 1.19
CA LYS A 25 -8.83 -5.32 0.73
C LYS A 25 -9.65 -6.12 1.73
N LYS A 26 -9.00 -6.84 2.64
CA LYS A 26 -9.69 -7.64 3.64
C LYS A 26 -8.82 -7.82 4.88
N VAL A 27 -9.45 -7.69 6.04
CA VAL A 27 -8.82 -7.90 7.35
C VAL A 27 -9.67 -8.92 8.10
N THR A 28 -9.02 -9.96 8.60
CA THR A 28 -9.63 -10.94 9.50
C THR A 28 -8.84 -10.98 10.80
N ASN A 29 -9.31 -11.72 11.81
CA ASN A 29 -8.56 -11.87 13.06
C ASN A 29 -7.13 -12.41 12.84
N ARG A 30 -6.94 -13.31 11.86
CA ARG A 30 -5.66 -14.00 11.64
C ARG A 30 -4.88 -13.49 10.44
N THR A 31 -5.53 -12.87 9.45
CA THR A 31 -4.91 -12.57 8.17
C THR A 31 -5.25 -11.18 7.64
N ILE A 32 -4.31 -10.58 6.92
CA ILE A 32 -4.48 -9.33 6.18
C ILE A 32 -4.24 -9.62 4.70
N HIS A 33 -5.18 -9.24 3.85
CA HIS A 33 -5.13 -9.48 2.40
C HIS A 33 -4.79 -8.16 1.72
N VAL A 34 -3.67 -8.12 1.01
CA VAL A 34 -3.17 -6.91 0.35
C VAL A 34 -3.11 -7.14 -1.14
N ASP A 35 -3.81 -6.30 -1.90
CA ASP A 35 -3.74 -6.27 -3.35
C ASP A 35 -2.58 -5.39 -3.83
N TRP A 36 -1.54 -6.03 -4.38
CA TRP A 36 -0.36 -5.38 -4.96
C TRP A 36 -0.50 -5.07 -6.46
N GLY A 37 -1.72 -5.16 -7.01
CA GLY A 37 -2.07 -4.84 -8.39
C GLY A 37 -1.92 -6.00 -9.37
N HIS A 38 -0.92 -6.85 -9.18
CA HIS A 38 -0.71 -8.08 -9.97
C HIS A 38 -1.23 -9.33 -9.26
N LYS A 39 -1.27 -9.29 -7.92
CA LYS A 39 -1.68 -10.42 -7.08
C LYS A 39 -2.12 -9.93 -5.71
N VAL A 40 -3.12 -10.61 -5.15
CA VAL A 40 -3.48 -10.48 -3.72
C VAL A 40 -2.59 -11.40 -2.90
N MET A 41 -1.86 -10.83 -1.96
CA MET A 41 -1.03 -11.55 -1.01
C MET A 41 -1.71 -11.61 0.35
N ILE A 42 -1.63 -12.77 1.01
CA ILE A 42 -2.22 -13.01 2.32
C ILE A 42 -1.09 -13.06 3.35
N TYR A 43 -1.16 -12.18 4.34
CA TYR A 43 -0.20 -12.10 5.44
C TYR A 43 -0.87 -12.54 6.74
N ILE A 44 -0.11 -13.14 7.64
CA ILE A 44 -0.57 -13.41 9.00
C ILE A 44 -0.50 -12.09 9.78
N ASN A 45 -1.56 -11.76 10.53
CA ASN A 45 -1.71 -10.48 11.22
C ASN A 45 -0.52 -10.16 12.14
N LYS A 46 -0.04 -11.15 12.91
CA LYS A 46 1.11 -11.00 13.81
C LYS A 46 2.44 -10.71 13.11
N ASP A 47 2.55 -11.10 11.84
CA ASP A 47 3.78 -10.97 11.03
C ASP A 47 3.67 -9.84 10.01
N PHE A 48 2.61 -9.04 10.09
CA PHE A 48 2.36 -7.95 9.15
C PHE A 48 3.26 -6.75 9.44
N ARG A 49 4.37 -6.68 8.69
CA ARG A 49 5.43 -5.68 8.88
C ARG A 49 5.17 -4.32 8.22
N TRP A 50 4.12 -4.18 7.43
CA TRP A 50 3.86 -2.95 6.69
C TRP A 50 3.11 -1.94 7.54
N ILE A 51 3.56 -0.69 7.50
CA ILE A 51 2.88 0.43 8.14
C ILE A 51 1.71 0.84 7.23
N PRO A 52 0.45 0.65 7.65
CA PRO A 52 -0.71 0.98 6.85
C PRO A 52 -0.92 2.49 6.84
N LEU A 53 -0.94 3.10 5.65
CA LEU A 53 -1.06 4.54 5.47
C LEU A 53 -2.44 4.91 4.92
N THR A 54 -2.97 6.06 5.32
CA THR A 54 -4.09 6.67 4.60
C THR A 54 -3.61 7.24 3.26
N LYS A 55 -4.57 7.63 2.43
CA LYS A 55 -4.29 8.31 1.17
C LYS A 55 -3.44 9.58 1.40
N GLU A 56 -3.88 10.41 2.34
CA GLU A 56 -3.27 11.70 2.66
C GLU A 56 -1.85 11.52 3.21
N GLU A 57 -1.63 10.52 4.06
CA GLU A 57 -0.30 10.20 4.60
C GLU A 57 0.67 9.77 3.50
N LEU A 58 0.20 8.94 2.56
CA LEU A 58 1.01 8.45 1.45
C LEU A 58 1.40 9.59 0.49
N GLU A 59 0.43 10.40 0.09
CA GLU A 59 0.64 11.56 -0.80
C GLU A 59 1.59 12.59 -0.19
N LYS A 60 1.51 12.80 1.14
CA LYS A 60 2.42 13.70 1.86
C LYS A 60 3.84 13.12 2.01
N LYS A 61 3.94 11.81 2.25
CA LYS A 61 5.20 11.14 2.60
C LYS A 61 6.08 10.84 1.38
N TYR A 62 5.47 10.46 0.25
CA TYR A 62 6.21 10.03 -0.93
C TYR A 62 6.04 11.04 -2.07
N LYS A 63 7.17 11.63 -2.49
CA LYS A 63 7.24 12.55 -3.62
C LYS A 63 7.34 11.78 -4.94
N LYS A 64 6.88 12.39 -6.04
CA LYS A 64 6.85 11.80 -7.39
C LYS A 64 8.19 11.23 -7.84
N ASN A 65 9.30 11.86 -7.47
CA ASN A 65 10.65 11.40 -7.85
C ASN A 65 11.04 10.01 -7.30
N LYS A 66 10.28 9.48 -6.33
CA LYS A 66 10.50 8.13 -5.79
C LYS A 66 9.76 7.04 -6.57
N PHE A 67 8.91 7.40 -7.52
CA PHE A 67 8.08 6.45 -8.26
C PHE A 67 8.60 6.29 -9.68
N THR A 68 8.64 5.05 -10.16
CA THR A 68 8.76 4.76 -11.59
C THR A 68 7.43 5.07 -12.29
N GLU A 69 7.43 5.16 -13.63
CA GLU A 69 6.19 5.40 -14.39
C GLU A 69 5.10 4.36 -14.09
N ASP A 70 5.47 3.09 -13.99
CA ASP A 70 4.52 2.03 -13.67
C ASP A 70 3.91 2.20 -12.28
N MET A 71 4.70 2.65 -11.30
CA MET A 71 4.19 2.94 -9.96
C MET A 71 3.31 4.18 -9.92
N LEU A 72 3.59 5.19 -10.75
CA LEU A 72 2.69 6.33 -10.92
C LEU A 72 1.37 5.91 -11.56
N ARG A 73 1.38 5.01 -12.55
CA ARG A 73 0.16 4.44 -13.14
C ARG A 73 -0.65 3.67 -12.11
N ARG A 74 0.01 2.83 -11.29
CA ARG A 74 -0.66 2.12 -10.19
C ARG A 74 -1.23 3.08 -9.16
N ALA A 75 -0.48 4.11 -8.77
CA ALA A 75 -0.94 5.13 -7.83
C ALA A 75 -2.21 5.83 -8.37
N ALA A 76 -2.19 6.25 -9.64
CA ALA A 76 -3.34 6.85 -10.30
C ALA A 76 -4.55 5.89 -10.38
N ALA A 77 -4.34 4.62 -10.69
CA ALA A 77 -5.39 3.60 -10.71
C ALA A 77 -6.02 3.35 -9.34
N LEU A 78 -5.29 3.64 -8.26
CA LEU A 78 -5.78 3.61 -6.88
C LEU A 78 -6.34 4.97 -6.42
N GLY A 79 -6.40 5.97 -7.30
CA GLY A 79 -6.89 7.31 -7.01
C GLY A 79 -5.94 8.17 -6.18
N LEU A 80 -4.66 7.80 -6.07
CA LEU A 80 -3.61 8.56 -5.38
C LEU A 80 -3.06 9.65 -6.30
N VAL A 81 -2.89 10.86 -5.76
CA VAL A 81 -2.32 12.02 -6.46
C VAL A 81 -0.93 12.30 -5.88
N ILE A 82 0.09 11.73 -6.52
CA ILE A 82 1.49 11.93 -6.11
C ILE A 82 2.03 13.21 -6.73
N GLN A 83 2.46 14.15 -5.87
CA GLN A 83 3.05 15.45 -6.25
C GLN A 83 4.57 15.37 -6.45
#